data_AF-A0A1E7GVN8-F1
#
_entry.id   AF-A0A1E7GVN8-F1
#
_cell.length_a   1.000
_cell.length_b   1.000
_cell.length_c   1.000
_cell.angle_alpha   90.00
_cell.angle_beta   90.00
_cell.angle_gamma   90.00
#
_symmetry.space_group_name_H-M   'P 1'
#
loop_
_entity.id
_entity.type
_entity.pdbx_description
1 polymer ?
#
loop_
_entity_poly.entity_id
_entity_poly.type
_entity_poly.pdbx_seq_one_letter_code
_entity_poly.pdbx_strand_id
1 'polypeptide(L)' 'MDSKLLEEKDPSLSFDADNLESVSEKGRGLVIIKEIMDNVTYTSKQGKNCLSMTKKLDFKSVVKK' A
#
# COMPACT_ATOMS: atom_id res chain seq x y z
N MET A 1 7.57 -15.89 -3.86
CA MET A 1 7.26 -14.94 -2.76
C MET A 1 6.00 -15.43 -2.09
N ASP A 2 6.06 -15.75 -0.79
CA ASP A 2 4.94 -16.32 -0.04
C ASP A 2 3.91 -15.24 0.34
N SER A 3 2.66 -15.44 -0.04
CA SER A 3 1.55 -14.50 0.23
C SER A 3 1.30 -14.26 1.73
N LYS A 4 1.68 -15.23 2.58
CA LYS A 4 1.56 -15.14 4.05
C LYS A 4 2.48 -14.08 4.67
N LEU A 5 3.54 -13.66 3.98
CA LEU A 5 4.47 -12.63 4.47
C LEU A 5 3.93 -11.19 4.34
N LEU A 6 2.76 -11.02 3.73
CA LEU A 6 2.11 -9.72 3.45
C LEU A 6 0.93 -9.42 4.37
N GLU A 7 0.48 -10.39 5.17
CA GLU A 7 -0.69 -10.25 6.05
C GLU A 7 -0.33 -9.69 7.44
N GLU A 8 0.95 -9.78 7.85
CA GLU A 8 1.39 -9.35 9.18
C GLU A 8 2.47 -8.28 9.11
N LYS A 9 2.05 -7.01 9.15
CA LYS A 9 2.74 -5.99 9.94
C LYS A 9 1.86 -4.76 10.10
N ASP A 10 1.93 -4.18 11.30
CA ASP A 10 1.18 -3.01 11.75
C ASP A 10 0.92 -2.00 10.62
N PRO A 11 -0.36 -1.63 10.40
CA PRO A 11 -0.72 -0.67 9.35
C PRO A 11 -0.35 0.78 9.72
N SER A 12 0.29 1.03 10.87
CA SER A 12 0.64 2.37 11.31
C SER A 12 1.87 2.91 10.57
N LEU A 13 1.65 3.97 9.80
CA LEU A 13 2.69 4.81 9.19
C LEU A 13 3.38 5.70 10.24
N SER A 14 3.87 5.14 11.35
CA SER A 14 4.72 5.87 12.29
C SER A 14 6.16 5.86 11.74
N PHE A 15 6.54 6.94 11.08
CA PHE A 15 7.92 7.17 10.67
C PHE A 15 8.65 7.93 11.77
N ASP A 16 9.55 7.24 12.48
CA ASP A 16 10.56 7.90 13.30
C ASP A 16 11.70 8.36 12.39
N ALA A 17 11.76 9.66 12.11
CA ALA A 17 12.80 10.27 11.27
C ALA A 17 14.23 10.04 11.83
N ASP A 18 14.32 9.84 13.14
CA ASP A 18 15.58 9.62 13.86
C ASP A 18 16.03 8.14 13.88
N ASN A 19 15.20 7.21 13.36
CA ASN A 19 15.50 5.78 13.38
C ASN A 19 15.21 5.12 12.03
N LEU A 20 16.00 5.51 11.02
CA LEU A 20 15.93 4.98 9.66
C LEU A 20 16.21 3.46 9.59
N GLU A 21 17.00 2.91 10.52
CA GLU A 21 17.29 1.46 10.60
C GLU A 21 16.07 0.62 10.99
N SER A 22 15.06 1.21 11.64
CA SER A 22 13.79 0.54 11.94
C SER A 22 12.88 0.34 10.71
N VAL A 23 13.23 0.97 9.58
CA VAL A 23 12.52 0.81 8.31
C VAL A 23 12.85 -0.56 7.73
N SER A 24 11.97 -1.54 7.97
CA SER A 24 12.10 -2.89 7.42
C SER A 24 12.42 -2.88 5.92
N GLU A 25 13.40 -3.68 5.50
CA GLU A 25 13.76 -3.91 4.07
C GLU A 25 12.59 -4.41 3.22
N LYS A 26 11.53 -4.91 3.86
CA LYS A 26 10.25 -5.22 3.21
C LYS A 26 9.60 -3.91 2.77
N GLY A 27 9.63 -3.66 1.46
CA GLY A 27 9.22 -2.39 0.86
C GLY A 27 7.90 -1.82 1.39
N ARG A 28 7.90 -0.53 1.71
CA ARG A 28 6.74 0.24 2.19
C ARG A 28 5.66 0.49 1.14
N GLY A 29 5.93 0.13 -0.12
CA GLY A 29 5.08 0.48 -1.26
C GLY A 29 3.62 0.04 -1.11
N LEU A 30 3.36 -1.15 -0.58
CA LEU A 30 2.00 -1.65 -0.41
C LEU A 30 1.21 -0.87 0.65
N VAL A 31 1.87 -0.37 1.71
CA VAL A 31 1.23 0.43 2.76
C VAL A 31 0.80 1.78 2.19
N ILE A 32 1.72 2.47 1.51
CA ILE A 32 1.44 3.75 0.82
C ILE A 32 0.26 3.58 -0.16
N ILE A 33 0.28 2.50 -0.92
CA ILE A 33 -0.77 2.16 -1.87
C ILE A 33 -2.13 1.96 -1.16
N LYS A 34 -2.16 1.25 -0.03
CA LYS A 34 -3.39 1.04 0.76
C LYS A 34 -3.93 2.34 1.37
N GLU A 35 -3.07 3.30 1.71
CA GLU A 35 -3.51 4.60 2.23
C GLU A 35 -4.11 5.50 1.15
N ILE A 36 -3.50 5.52 -0.04
CA ILE A 36 -3.92 6.41 -1.13
C ILE A 36 -5.16 5.87 -1.85
N MET A 37 -5.27 4.56 -2.02
CA MET A 37 -6.36 3.92 -2.78
C MET A 37 -7.56 3.60 -1.89
N ASP A 38 -8.75 3.51 -2.49
CA ASP A 38 -9.95 3.14 -1.72
C ASP A 38 -10.07 1.63 -1.56
N ASN A 39 -9.63 0.87 -2.57
CA ASN A 39 -9.54 -0.59 -2.52
C ASN A 39 -8.24 -1.08 -3.16
N VAL A 40 -7.60 -2.04 -2.50
CA VAL A 40 -6.39 -2.71 -2.99
C VAL A 40 -6.53 -4.21 -2.75
N THR A 41 -6.31 -5.00 -3.79
CA THR A 41 -6.31 -6.47 -3.72
C THR A 41 -5.01 -6.98 -4.30
N TYR A 42 -4.33 -7.85 -3.57
CA TYR A 42 -3.15 -8.55 -4.07
C TYR A 42 -3.49 -10.03 -4.20
N THR A 43 -3.18 -10.61 -5.35
CA THR A 43 -3.36 -12.05 -5.60
C THR A 43 -2.11 -12.61 -6.25
N SER A 44 -1.86 -13.90 -6.04
CA SER A 44 -0.84 -14.64 -6.78
C SER A 44 -1.51 -15.78 -7.51
N LYS A 45 -1.41 -15.82 -8.84
CA LYS A 45 -2.01 -16.86 -9.68
C LYS A 45 -0.95 -17.41 -10.62
N GLN A 46 -0.68 -18.71 -10.54
CA GLN A 46 0.31 -19.41 -11.37
C GLN A 46 1.72 -18.75 -11.33
N GLY A 47 2.16 -18.32 -10.14
CA GLY A 47 3.46 -17.68 -9.98
C GLY A 47 3.53 -16.23 -10.48
N LYS A 48 2.40 -15.67 -10.98
CA LYS A 48 2.29 -14.26 -11.34
C LYS A 48 1.62 -13.50 -10.19
N ASN A 49 2.25 -12.40 -9.82
CA ASN A 49 1.71 -11.49 -8.82
C ASN A 49 0.82 -10.46 -9.52
N CYS A 50 -0.41 -10.31 -9.05
CA CYS A 50 -1.40 -9.40 -9.58
C CYS A 50 -1.85 -8.45 -8.47
N LEU A 51 -1.55 -7.16 -8.64
CA LEU A 51 -2.05 -6.09 -7.79
C LEU A 51 -3.20 -5.39 -8.53
N SER A 52 -4.38 -5.35 -7.92
CA SER A 52 -5.55 -4.65 -8.43
C SER A 52 -5.91 -3.53 -7.46
N MET A 53 -6.24 -2.37 -8.02
CA MET A 53 -6.38 -1.12 -7.26
C MET A 53 -7.58 -0.35 -7.79
N THR A 54 -8.36 0.28 -6.91
CA THR A 54 -9.50 1.12 -7.31
C THR A 54 -9.55 2.39 -6.47
N LYS A 55 -9.75 3.52 -7.15
CA LYS A 55 -9.93 4.85 -6.56
C LYS A 55 -11.15 5.51 -7.19
N LYS A 56 -12.07 5.98 -6.36
CA LYS A 56 -13.18 6.82 -6.78
C LYS A 56 -12.67 8.25 -6.93
N LEU A 57 -12.76 8.78 -8.15
CA LEU A 57 -12.42 10.16 -8.42
C LEU A 57 -13.60 11.05 -7.98
N ASP A 58 -13.36 11.94 -7.02
CA ASP A 58 -14.29 13.02 -6.72
C ASP A 58 -13.87 14.26 -7.52
N PHE A 59 -14.63 14.59 -8.55
CA PHE A 59 -14.35 15.73 -9.41
C PHE A 59 -14.79 17.08 -8.80
N LYS A 60 -15.33 17.10 -7.58
CA LYS A 60 -15.72 18.35 -6.89
C LYS A 60 -14.53 19.21 -6.45
N SER A 61 -13.31 18.67 -6.43
CA SER A 61 -12.08 19.41 -6.08
C SER A 61 -11.34 19.97 -7.30
N VAL A 62 -11.68 19.58 -8.53
CA VAL A 62 -10.99 20.00 -9.76
C VAL A 62 -11.56 21.31 -10.33
N VAL A 63 -12.72 21.76 -9.86
CA VAL A 63 -13.34 23.04 -10.26
C VAL A 63 -13.32 24.01 -9.09
N LYS A 64 -12.13 24.40 -8.62
CA LYS A 64 -11.96 25.73 -8.03
C LYS A 64 -11.66 26.70 -9.18
N LYS A 65 -12.68 27.47 -9.51
CA LYS A 65 -12.67 28.57 -10.48
C LYS A 65 -11.79 29.71 -9.98
#